data_AF-A0A6P8ETX8-F1
#
_entry.id   AF-A0A6P8ETX8-F1
#
_cell.length_a   1.000
_cell.length_b   1.000
_cell.length_c   1.000
_cell.angle_alpha   90.00
_cell.angle_beta   90.00
_cell.angle_gamma   90.00
#
_symmetry.space_group_name_H-M   'P 1'
#
loop_
_entity.id
_entity.type
_entity.pdbx_description
1 polymer ?
#
loop_
_entity_poly.entity_id
_entity_poly.type
_entity_poly.pdbx_seq_one_letter_code
_entity_poly.pdbx_strand_id
1 'polypeptide(L)'
;MPSTYDAIKAPIHDQITELQRKIQLLEGDRSAYYESSQASIKKNRETVLQLRQDNKRLHKTLKEALVGDEQVIKEAFQNRGPEKAAFRNMSGKDALKVLDQKVCDKMKKLNALKHATQTQRKRLQDLQDQYQTLKPENKRPQSGLHKKEDEEKNEGATVETHPQKNLRVLENRLEKAQLKCQEAEYIMRGYLKLKAHLQEESLTFQSQLDVLEAELMRTRQELQELQVMNNDAILSKDTAKEELQSQEEQVYRERRERERILSFYKKQVEERRAQTDRVERRGQRTAMHPDELSSEAQRSTTGLGEEERGISTFEEAFRRIKDATGVTDTREVVERFISQGDKQRHLEELKEENERTLLQLKEDRDQLQSHFQDIKYSGEAKLSSEQQLLEECQRHLETEEQRHEAAKEHLDWLSRFLGTVSAGVEHLGNKLQHIQLAEGERPLLDASSEEYVLELLAQAEQKLLLLQEELQGKDLATLTKEMEEEDFYGSIEGKLPTYNTRILLPETQRPDPYEEEEDSGDDEGDIITRAILKRQSQIIVDSKTKRKPRPKKKKGKL
;
A
#
# COMPACT_ATOMS: atom_id res chain seq x y z
N MET A 1 93.03 16.05 20.95
CA MET A 1 93.39 15.20 19.80
C MET A 1 92.16 14.40 19.39
N PRO A 2 91.55 14.68 18.23
CA PRO A 2 90.45 13.90 17.68
C PRO A 2 90.99 12.76 16.79
N SER A 3 90.46 11.55 16.95
CA SER A 3 90.76 10.40 16.10
C SER A 3 89.71 10.29 15.00
N THR A 4 90.17 10.45 13.76
CA THR A 4 89.39 10.40 12.52
C THR A 4 89.30 8.96 12.03
N TYR A 5 88.14 8.33 12.20
CA TYR A 5 87.81 7.12 11.44
C TYR A 5 87.42 7.52 10.01
N ASP A 6 88.34 7.33 9.06
CA ASP A 6 88.01 7.31 7.64
C ASP A 6 87.26 6.00 7.34
N ALA A 7 85.93 6.05 7.47
CA ALA A 7 85.07 5.17 6.70
C ALA A 7 85.44 5.37 5.23
N ILE A 8 85.64 4.29 4.48
CA ILE A 8 85.88 4.33 3.03
C ILE A 8 84.72 5.10 2.41
N LYS A 9 84.94 6.40 2.18
CA LYS A 9 83.98 7.29 1.56
C LYS A 9 83.76 6.74 0.17
N ALA A 10 82.51 6.37 -0.14
CA ALA A 10 82.10 6.11 -1.51
C ALA A 10 82.66 7.25 -2.40
N PRO A 11 83.13 6.95 -3.62
CA PRO A 11 83.70 7.95 -4.52
C PRO A 11 82.88 9.24 -4.46
N ILE A 12 83.52 10.41 -4.40
CA ILE A 12 82.84 11.71 -4.26
C ILE A 12 81.68 11.85 -5.26
N HIS A 13 81.84 11.25 -6.44
CA HIS A 13 80.80 11.15 -7.46
C HIS A 13 79.53 10.42 -6.98
N ASP A 14 79.66 9.27 -6.34
CA ASP A 14 78.51 8.48 -5.85
C ASP A 14 77.76 9.25 -4.75
N GLN A 15 78.47 9.92 -3.84
CA GLN A 15 77.85 10.78 -2.82
C GLN A 15 77.10 11.96 -3.42
N ILE A 16 77.65 12.58 -4.48
CA ILE A 16 76.97 13.64 -5.23
C ILE A 16 75.71 13.09 -5.90
N THR A 17 75.77 11.91 -6.53
CA THR A 17 74.58 11.31 -7.16
C THR A 17 73.50 10.92 -6.15
N GLU A 18 73.89 10.46 -4.97
CA GLU A 18 72.97 10.13 -3.89
C GLU A 18 72.27 11.39 -3.34
N LEU A 19 73.03 12.47 -3.12
CA LEU A 19 72.46 13.77 -2.75
C LEU A 19 71.55 14.35 -3.83
N GLN A 20 71.91 14.23 -5.11
CA GLN A 20 71.06 14.64 -6.23
C GLN A 20 69.76 13.83 -6.29
N ARG A 21 69.81 12.50 -6.10
CA ARG A 21 68.59 11.67 -6.00
C ARG A 21 67.73 12.06 -4.82
N LYS A 22 68.34 12.34 -3.66
CA LYS A 22 67.62 12.78 -2.46
C LYS A 22 66.94 14.14 -2.65
N ILE A 23 67.61 15.07 -3.34
CA ILE A 23 67.03 16.37 -3.72
C ILE A 23 65.86 16.16 -4.70
N GLN A 24 66.02 15.33 -5.72
CA GLN A 24 64.92 15.03 -6.66
C GLN A 24 63.71 14.39 -5.96
N LEU A 25 63.94 13.51 -4.98
CA LEU A 25 62.88 12.89 -4.21
C LEU A 25 62.14 13.93 -3.36
N LEU A 26 62.88 14.82 -2.68
CA LEU A 26 62.30 15.92 -1.90
C LEU A 26 61.55 16.93 -2.77
N GLU A 27 62.03 17.20 -3.99
CA GLU A 27 61.33 18.04 -4.97
C GLU A 27 60.04 17.38 -5.48
N GLY A 28 60.08 16.07 -5.72
CA GLY A 28 58.91 15.25 -6.06
C GLY A 28 57.86 15.26 -4.95
N ASP A 29 58.28 15.00 -3.70
CA ASP A 29 57.40 15.06 -2.53
C ASP A 29 56.81 16.47 -2.38
N ARG A 30 57.61 17.53 -2.51
CA ARG A 30 57.13 18.91 -2.44
C ARG A 30 56.10 19.22 -3.53
N SER A 31 56.28 18.70 -4.73
CA SER A 31 55.31 18.83 -5.83
C SER A 31 54.02 18.09 -5.52
N ALA A 32 54.11 16.83 -5.07
CA ALA A 32 52.95 16.01 -4.72
C ALA A 32 52.15 16.61 -3.54
N TYR A 33 52.83 17.15 -2.52
CA TYR A 33 52.18 17.87 -1.43
C TYR A 33 51.46 19.13 -1.91
N TYR A 34 52.09 19.89 -2.81
CA TYR A 34 51.46 21.09 -3.37
C TYR A 34 50.24 20.75 -4.23
N GLU A 35 50.33 19.72 -5.07
CA GLU A 35 49.22 19.23 -5.90
C GLU A 35 48.07 18.69 -5.05
N SER A 36 48.36 17.89 -4.03
CA SER A 36 47.37 17.37 -3.08
C SER A 36 46.69 18.49 -2.29
N SER A 37 47.46 19.49 -1.85
CA SER A 37 46.92 20.68 -1.18
C SER A 37 46.02 21.49 -2.12
N GLN A 38 46.44 21.73 -3.37
CA GLN A 38 45.64 22.43 -4.37
C GLN A 38 44.37 21.66 -4.74
N ALA A 39 44.44 20.33 -4.89
CA ALA A 39 43.27 19.49 -5.10
C ALA A 39 42.30 19.57 -3.92
N SER A 40 42.80 19.55 -2.69
CA SER A 40 42.00 19.72 -1.48
C SER A 40 41.34 21.10 -1.40
N ILE A 41 42.07 22.16 -1.76
CA ILE A 41 41.52 23.53 -1.83
C ILE A 41 40.44 23.64 -2.89
N LYS A 42 40.63 23.03 -4.07
CA LYS A 42 39.61 22.99 -5.13
C LYS A 42 38.35 22.25 -4.67
N LYS A 43 38.51 21.07 -4.08
CA LYS A 43 37.39 20.30 -3.50
C LYS A 43 36.66 21.09 -2.43
N ASN A 44 37.39 21.78 -1.54
CA ASN A 44 36.78 22.64 -0.51
C ASN A 44 36.05 23.85 -1.11
N ARG A 45 36.53 24.42 -2.22
CA ARG A 45 35.82 25.49 -2.93
C ARG A 45 34.53 24.98 -3.56
N GLU A 46 34.56 23.79 -4.17
CA GLU A 46 33.39 23.14 -4.75
C GLU A 46 32.34 22.81 -3.69
N THR A 47 32.74 22.27 -2.54
CA THR A 47 31.81 21.99 -1.42
C THR A 47 31.20 23.27 -0.87
N VAL A 48 31.97 24.34 -0.71
CA VAL A 48 31.43 25.65 -0.29
C VAL A 48 30.42 26.21 -1.31
N LEU A 49 30.67 26.04 -2.61
CA LEU A 49 29.73 26.46 -3.64
C LEU A 49 28.44 25.64 -3.60
N GLN A 50 28.53 24.33 -3.44
CA GLN A 50 27.38 23.44 -3.26
C GLN A 50 26.56 23.85 -2.03
N LEU A 51 27.21 24.01 -0.86
CA LEU A 51 26.55 24.45 0.37
C LEU A 51 25.87 25.83 0.24
N ARG A 52 26.44 26.74 -0.53
CA ARG A 52 25.81 28.04 -0.82
C ARG A 52 24.59 27.91 -1.73
N GLN A 53 24.65 27.03 -2.73
CA GLN A 53 23.50 26.74 -3.58
C GLN A 53 22.38 26.08 -2.79
N ASP A 54 22.71 25.13 -1.93
CA ASP A 54 21.75 24.44 -1.07
C ASP A 54 21.12 25.38 -0.05
N ASN A 55 21.90 26.24 0.61
CA ASN A 55 21.33 27.31 1.46
C ASN A 55 20.38 28.22 0.68
N LYS A 56 20.73 28.59 -0.56
CA LYS A 56 19.85 29.42 -1.41
C LYS A 56 18.56 28.66 -1.78
N ARG A 57 18.64 27.36 -2.03
CA ARG A 57 17.47 26.50 -2.28
C ARG A 57 16.60 26.40 -1.02
N LEU A 58 17.19 26.09 0.13
CA LEU A 58 16.49 26.01 1.42
C LEU A 58 15.82 27.34 1.81
N HIS A 59 16.47 28.47 1.55
CA HIS A 59 15.83 29.77 1.78
C HIS A 59 14.65 30.04 0.82
N LYS A 60 14.69 29.52 -0.41
CA LYS A 60 13.55 29.62 -1.33
C LYS A 60 12.40 28.72 -0.88
N THR A 61 12.68 27.47 -0.55
CA THR A 61 11.64 26.54 -0.07
C THR A 61 11.00 27.04 1.23
N LEU A 62 11.78 27.60 2.15
CA LEU A 62 11.25 28.24 3.36
C LEU A 62 10.32 29.42 3.02
N LYS A 63 10.71 30.29 2.07
CA LYS A 63 9.86 31.40 1.64
C LYS A 63 8.58 30.93 0.98
N GLU A 64 8.66 29.92 0.12
CA GLU A 64 7.48 29.32 -0.54
C GLU A 64 6.52 28.72 0.49
N ALA A 65 7.04 27.99 1.49
CA ALA A 65 6.23 27.45 2.58
C ALA A 65 5.57 28.56 3.43
N LEU A 66 6.31 29.62 3.79
CA LEU A 66 5.74 30.75 4.54
C LEU A 66 4.67 31.52 3.73
N VAL A 67 4.85 31.65 2.42
CA VAL A 67 3.84 32.25 1.53
C VAL A 67 2.61 31.36 1.42
N GLY A 68 2.79 30.04 1.33
CA GLY A 68 1.70 29.07 1.37
C GLY A 68 0.89 29.15 2.67
N ASP A 69 1.57 29.18 3.83
CA ASP A 69 0.95 29.37 5.14
C ASP A 69 0.17 30.71 5.20
N GLU A 70 0.74 31.81 4.69
CA GLU A 70 0.07 33.11 4.67
C GLU A 70 -1.18 33.09 3.77
N GLN A 71 -1.16 32.36 2.64
CA GLN A 71 -2.31 32.18 1.75
C GLN A 71 -3.44 31.40 2.41
N VAL A 72 -3.12 30.25 3.03
CA VAL A 72 -4.10 29.41 3.75
C VAL A 72 -4.75 30.21 4.89
N ILE A 73 -3.97 30.96 5.66
CA ILE A 73 -4.49 31.83 6.72
C ILE A 73 -5.34 32.97 6.12
N LYS A 74 -4.91 33.56 4.99
CA LYS A 74 -5.70 34.61 4.32
C LYS A 74 -7.06 34.11 3.86
N GLU A 75 -7.14 32.88 3.37
CA GLU A 75 -8.37 32.19 2.92
C GLU A 75 -9.28 31.80 4.08
N ALA A 76 -8.74 31.12 5.09
CA ALA A 76 -9.51 30.70 6.26
C ALA A 76 -10.13 31.87 7.04
N PHE A 77 -9.47 33.03 7.06
CA PHE A 77 -9.92 34.22 7.79
C PHE A 77 -10.48 35.34 6.89
N GLN A 78 -10.90 35.07 5.64
CA GLN A 78 -11.48 36.09 4.74
C GLN A 78 -12.64 36.87 5.38
N ASN A 79 -13.48 36.18 6.15
CA ASN A 79 -14.67 36.76 6.80
C ASN A 79 -14.43 37.25 8.23
N ARG A 80 -13.19 37.17 8.75
CA ARG A 80 -12.84 37.50 10.15
C ARG A 80 -11.65 38.46 10.22
N GLY A 81 -11.87 39.68 9.71
CA GLY A 81 -10.88 40.76 9.59
C GLY A 81 -9.95 41.00 10.80
N PRO A 82 -10.45 41.12 12.05
CA PRO A 82 -9.57 41.37 13.21
C PRO A 82 -8.76 40.13 13.62
N GLU A 83 -9.29 38.92 13.41
CA GLU A 83 -8.58 37.67 13.72
C GLU A 83 -7.47 37.40 12.71
N LYS A 84 -7.69 37.76 11.44
CA LYS A 84 -6.70 37.63 10.35
C LYS A 84 -5.37 38.34 10.66
N ALA A 85 -5.43 39.52 11.27
CA ALA A 85 -4.23 40.28 11.63
C ALA A 85 -3.40 39.58 12.73
N ALA A 86 -4.06 38.86 13.65
CA ALA A 86 -3.40 38.16 14.74
C ALA A 86 -2.60 36.93 14.27
N PHE A 87 -2.94 36.37 13.10
CA PHE A 87 -2.34 35.13 12.58
C PHE A 87 -1.37 35.33 11.41
N ARG A 88 -1.16 36.56 10.92
CA ARG A 88 -0.41 36.86 9.69
C ARG A 88 1.07 36.41 9.70
N ASN A 89 1.68 36.28 10.87
CA ASN A 89 3.09 35.89 11.02
C ASN A 89 3.25 34.53 11.72
N MET A 90 2.16 33.77 11.85
CA MET A 90 2.19 32.45 12.47
C MET A 90 2.18 31.37 11.38
N SER A 91 2.86 30.25 11.62
CA SER A 91 2.67 29.08 10.77
C SER A 91 1.24 28.56 10.92
N GLY A 92 0.71 27.92 9.89
CA GLY A 92 -0.63 27.32 9.92
C GLY A 92 -0.85 26.40 11.12
N LYS A 93 0.17 25.63 11.52
CA LYS A 93 0.11 24.74 12.70
C LYS A 93 -0.02 25.49 14.02
N ASP A 94 0.67 26.63 14.16
CA ASP A 94 0.60 27.41 15.39
C ASP A 94 -0.71 28.22 15.47
N ALA A 95 -1.22 28.67 14.32
CA ALA A 95 -2.55 29.27 14.24
C ALA A 95 -3.65 28.29 14.66
N LEU A 96 -3.57 27.03 14.25
CA LEU A 96 -4.48 25.96 14.66
C LEU A 96 -4.48 25.75 16.18
N LYS A 97 -3.30 25.61 16.81
CA LYS A 97 -3.20 25.44 18.27
C LYS A 97 -3.86 26.58 19.06
N VAL A 98 -3.68 27.83 18.61
CA VAL A 98 -4.30 28.98 19.25
C VAL A 98 -5.82 28.96 19.05
N LEU A 99 -6.30 28.52 17.89
CA LEU A 99 -7.72 28.38 17.62
C LEU A 99 -8.35 27.28 18.48
N ASP A 100 -7.68 26.13 18.62
CA ASP A 100 -8.11 25.02 19.48
C ASP A 100 -8.23 25.45 20.93
N GLN A 101 -7.24 26.21 21.42
CA GLN A 101 -7.30 26.77 22.77
C GLN A 101 -8.50 27.71 22.94
N LYS A 102 -8.79 28.58 21.96
CA LYS A 102 -9.97 29.45 21.97
C LYS A 102 -11.28 28.67 21.95
N VAL A 103 -11.35 27.56 21.21
CA VAL A 103 -12.53 26.67 21.17
C VAL A 103 -12.72 26.01 22.53
N CYS A 104 -11.65 25.49 23.14
CA CYS A 104 -11.68 24.93 24.49
C CYS A 104 -12.20 25.95 25.53
N ASP A 105 -11.73 27.19 25.47
CA ASP A 105 -12.19 28.25 26.38
C ASP A 105 -13.66 28.63 26.17
N LYS A 106 -14.12 28.69 24.91
CA LYS A 106 -15.55 28.89 24.59
C LYS A 106 -16.40 27.72 25.07
N MET A 107 -15.94 26.48 24.91
CA MET A 107 -16.62 25.28 25.39
C MET A 107 -16.75 25.29 26.92
N LYS A 108 -15.68 25.64 27.64
CA LYS A 108 -15.71 25.80 29.11
C LYS A 108 -16.74 26.85 29.54
N LYS A 109 -16.77 28.01 28.87
CA LYS A 109 -17.78 29.07 29.14
C LYS A 109 -19.20 28.57 28.87
N LEU A 110 -19.42 27.86 27.77
CA LEU A 110 -20.71 27.29 27.43
C LEU A 110 -21.17 26.24 28.44
N ASN A 111 -20.28 25.36 28.90
CA ASN A 111 -20.58 24.38 29.94
C ASN A 111 -20.91 25.04 31.28
N ALA A 112 -20.21 26.11 31.66
CA ALA A 112 -20.53 26.90 32.85
C ALA A 112 -21.93 27.53 32.75
N LEU A 113 -22.30 28.10 31.59
CA LEU A 113 -23.63 28.65 31.35
C LEU A 113 -24.72 27.56 31.35
N LYS A 114 -24.46 26.40 30.74
CA LYS A 114 -25.37 25.25 30.79
C LYS A 114 -25.62 24.80 32.23
N HIS A 115 -24.56 24.67 33.02
CA HIS A 115 -24.66 24.33 34.44
C HIS A 115 -25.50 25.36 35.20
N ALA A 116 -25.20 26.65 35.06
CA ALA A 116 -25.97 27.72 35.72
C ALA A 116 -27.46 27.70 35.33
N THR A 117 -27.75 27.50 34.04
CA THR A 117 -29.13 27.38 33.53
C THR A 117 -29.84 26.17 34.12
N GLN A 118 -29.14 25.03 34.21
CA GLN A 118 -29.69 23.80 34.79
C GLN A 118 -29.95 23.95 36.29
N THR A 119 -29.06 24.63 37.02
CA THR A 119 -29.27 24.96 38.44
C THR A 119 -30.50 25.85 38.62
N GLN A 120 -30.65 26.88 37.79
CA GLN A 120 -31.84 27.74 37.83
C GLN A 120 -33.13 26.97 37.50
N ARG A 121 -33.10 26.07 36.51
CA ARG A 121 -34.25 25.20 36.18
C ARG A 121 -34.64 24.28 37.33
N LYS A 122 -33.67 23.65 38.01
CA LYS A 122 -33.94 22.84 39.22
C LYS A 122 -34.59 23.68 40.31
N ARG A 123 -34.06 24.88 40.57
CA ARG A 123 -34.64 25.80 41.56
C ARG A 123 -36.07 26.22 41.21
N LEU A 124 -36.39 26.40 39.93
CA LEU A 124 -37.76 26.68 39.48
C LEU A 124 -38.68 25.48 39.69
N GLN A 125 -38.21 24.26 39.42
CA GLN A 125 -38.97 23.04 39.69
C GLN A 125 -39.27 22.90 41.19
N ASP A 126 -38.26 23.06 42.05
CA ASP A 126 -38.46 23.02 43.50
C ASP A 126 -39.49 24.05 43.98
N LEU A 127 -39.46 25.27 43.42
CA LEU A 127 -40.42 26.33 43.75
C LEU A 127 -41.83 26.03 43.24
N GLN A 128 -41.93 25.40 42.07
CA GLN A 128 -43.19 24.96 41.49
C GLN A 128 -43.81 23.82 42.31
N ASP A 129 -43.00 22.90 42.81
CA ASP A 129 -43.43 21.81 43.69
C ASP A 129 -43.90 22.37 45.05
N GLN A 130 -43.16 23.33 45.63
CA GLN A 130 -43.59 24.04 46.84
C GLN A 130 -44.90 24.82 46.64
N TYR A 131 -45.10 25.44 45.47
CA TYR A 131 -46.36 26.09 45.15
C TYR A 131 -47.51 25.08 45.04
N GLN A 132 -47.27 23.91 44.45
CA GLN A 132 -48.26 22.86 44.33
C GLN A 132 -48.65 22.24 45.68
N THR A 133 -47.72 22.15 46.64
CA THR A 133 -47.99 21.65 47.99
C THR A 133 -48.71 22.67 48.89
N LEU A 134 -48.47 23.97 48.71
CA LEU A 134 -49.19 25.04 49.44
C LEU A 134 -50.59 25.33 48.88
N LYS A 135 -50.84 25.03 47.59
CA LYS A 135 -52.15 25.20 46.93
C LYS A 135 -53.31 24.41 47.58
N PRO A 136 -53.15 23.16 48.07
CA PRO A 136 -54.18 22.44 48.82
C PRO A 136 -54.34 22.90 50.28
N GLU A 137 -53.33 23.51 50.89
CA GLU A 137 -53.46 24.08 52.25
C GLU A 137 -54.32 25.35 52.28
N ASN A 138 -54.29 26.14 51.21
CA ASN A 138 -55.16 27.32 51.06
C ASN A 138 -56.61 26.98 50.63
N LYS A 139 -56.95 25.68 50.54
CA LYS A 139 -58.28 25.18 50.16
C LYS A 139 -58.78 24.08 51.11
N ARG A 140 -59.04 24.43 52.38
CA ARG A 140 -59.95 23.71 53.30
C ARG A 140 -60.60 24.73 54.27
N PRO A 141 -61.84 24.51 54.76
CA PRO A 141 -63.09 24.83 54.08
C PRO A 141 -63.95 25.85 54.87
N GLN A 142 -64.56 26.82 54.19
CA GLN A 142 -65.62 27.66 54.80
C GLN A 142 -66.99 27.31 54.20
N SER A 143 -67.96 27.15 55.10
CA SER A 143 -69.41 26.97 54.92
C SER A 143 -69.86 25.63 54.32
N GLY A 144 -70.66 24.78 54.96
CA GLY A 144 -71.52 24.98 56.13
C GLY A 144 -72.83 25.67 55.74
N LEU A 145 -73.90 24.86 55.66
CA LEU A 145 -75.33 25.23 55.65
C LEU A 145 -75.89 25.92 54.40
N HIS A 146 -76.65 25.17 53.59
CA HIS A 146 -78.10 25.40 53.49
C HIS A 146 -78.83 24.15 52.99
N LYS A 147 -79.66 23.59 53.89
CA LYS A 147 -80.81 22.75 53.57
C LYS A 147 -81.95 23.63 53.04
N LYS A 148 -82.71 23.09 52.09
CA LYS A 148 -84.18 23.13 51.93
C LYS A 148 -84.47 22.27 50.69
N GLU A 149 -84.93 21.04 50.87
CA GLU A 149 -86.36 20.70 50.98
C GLU A 149 -87.11 21.20 49.74
N ASP A 150 -87.42 20.26 48.84
CA ASP A 150 -88.70 20.15 48.14
C ASP A 150 -88.74 18.74 47.50
N GLU A 151 -89.18 17.77 48.30
CA GLU A 151 -89.83 16.56 47.79
C GLU A 151 -91.31 16.88 47.65
N GLU A 152 -91.85 16.94 46.43
CA GLU A 152 -93.20 16.43 46.15
C GLU A 152 -93.31 15.97 44.70
N LYS A 153 -93.52 14.64 44.56
CA LYS A 153 -94.44 14.00 43.62
C LYS A 153 -94.32 14.40 42.14
N ASN A 154 -93.76 13.48 41.34
CA ASN A 154 -94.56 12.90 40.27
C ASN A 154 -93.92 11.65 39.67
N GLU A 155 -94.76 10.62 39.53
CA GLU A 155 -94.54 9.40 38.78
C GLU A 155 -94.19 9.75 37.32
N GLY A 156 -92.93 9.53 36.94
CA GLY A 156 -92.44 9.84 35.59
C GLY A 156 -91.06 9.23 35.29
N ALA A 157 -90.76 8.07 35.87
CA ALA A 157 -89.41 7.50 35.89
C ALA A 157 -89.03 6.60 34.68
N THR A 158 -89.52 6.89 33.47
CA THR A 158 -89.13 6.12 32.26
C THR A 158 -88.57 6.95 31.11
N VAL A 159 -88.61 8.29 31.16
CA VAL A 159 -88.11 9.15 30.07
C VAL A 159 -86.78 9.84 30.39
N GLU A 160 -86.44 10.09 31.65
CA GLU A 160 -85.19 10.80 32.02
C GLU A 160 -83.93 9.91 32.11
N THR A 161 -84.08 8.58 32.18
CA THR A 161 -82.93 7.67 32.23
C THR A 161 -82.26 7.44 30.86
N HIS A 162 -82.98 7.65 29.76
CA HIS A 162 -82.43 7.54 28.40
C HIS A 162 -81.46 8.67 28.02
N PRO A 163 -81.76 9.96 28.23
CA PRO A 163 -80.82 11.04 27.92
C PRO A 163 -79.56 10.97 28.81
N GLN A 164 -79.67 10.61 30.09
CA GLN A 164 -78.51 10.45 30.98
C GLN A 164 -77.62 9.27 30.61
N LYS A 165 -78.19 8.13 30.19
CA LYS A 165 -77.41 6.99 29.68
C LYS A 165 -76.68 7.36 28.38
N ASN A 166 -77.34 8.08 27.47
CA ASN A 166 -76.74 8.55 26.23
C ASN A 166 -75.60 9.56 26.50
N LEU A 167 -75.77 10.44 27.49
CA LEU A 167 -74.74 11.40 27.91
C LEU A 167 -73.49 10.67 28.42
N ARG A 168 -73.65 9.65 29.28
CA ARG A 168 -72.53 8.81 29.76
C ARG A 168 -71.81 8.05 28.64
N VAL A 169 -72.54 7.58 27.62
CA VAL A 169 -71.92 6.90 26.46
C VAL A 169 -71.14 7.90 25.61
N LEU A 170 -71.67 9.10 25.40
CA LEU A 170 -70.99 10.17 24.68
C LEU A 170 -69.74 10.66 25.43
N GLU A 171 -69.82 10.81 26.74
CA GLU A 171 -68.68 11.14 27.62
C GLU A 171 -67.59 10.05 27.52
N ASN A 172 -67.94 8.77 27.67
CA ASN A 172 -66.99 7.67 27.51
C ASN A 172 -66.36 7.61 26.11
N ARG A 173 -67.12 7.95 25.06
CA ARG A 173 -66.60 8.00 23.68
C ARG A 173 -65.65 9.19 23.49
N LEU A 174 -65.96 10.32 24.11
CA LEU A 174 -65.10 11.51 24.11
C LEU A 174 -63.79 11.24 24.86
N GLU A 175 -63.83 10.65 26.05
CA GLU A 175 -62.64 10.27 26.81
C GLU A 175 -61.76 9.28 26.03
N LYS A 176 -62.36 8.26 25.41
CA LYS A 176 -61.62 7.33 24.52
C LYS A 176 -60.97 8.04 23.34
N ALA A 177 -61.65 9.01 22.74
CA ALA A 177 -61.07 9.81 21.65
C ALA A 177 -59.91 10.68 22.17
N GLN A 178 -60.05 11.29 23.34
CA GLN A 178 -58.99 12.08 23.98
C GLN A 178 -57.76 11.23 24.33
N LEU A 179 -57.94 10.03 24.88
CA LEU A 179 -56.83 9.10 25.14
C LEU A 179 -56.11 8.73 23.85
N LYS A 180 -56.84 8.39 22.79
CA LYS A 180 -56.25 8.11 21.47
C LYS A 180 -55.50 9.31 20.90
N CYS A 181 -56.03 10.53 21.07
CA CYS A 181 -55.32 11.75 20.66
C CYS A 181 -54.02 11.95 21.47
N GLN A 182 -54.04 11.72 22.78
CA GLN A 182 -52.85 11.81 23.62
C GLN A 182 -51.79 10.75 23.28
N GLU A 183 -52.22 9.51 22.99
CA GLU A 183 -51.34 8.44 22.52
C GLU A 183 -50.73 8.78 21.16
N ALA A 184 -51.53 9.28 20.21
CA ALA A 184 -51.05 9.72 18.91
C ALA A 184 -50.06 10.90 19.04
N GLU A 185 -50.32 11.86 19.93
CA GLU A 185 -49.37 12.93 20.24
C GLU A 185 -48.07 12.40 20.84
N TYR A 186 -48.15 11.42 21.74
CA TYR A 186 -46.98 10.79 22.35
C TYR A 186 -46.12 10.09 21.29
N ILE A 187 -46.74 9.30 20.42
CA ILE A 187 -46.10 8.62 19.30
C ILE A 187 -45.48 9.64 18.32
N MET A 188 -46.22 10.70 17.97
CA MET A 188 -45.73 11.76 17.09
C MET A 188 -44.51 12.48 17.68
N ARG A 189 -44.51 12.77 18.99
CA ARG A 189 -43.33 13.31 19.68
C ARG A 189 -42.14 12.35 19.63
N GLY A 190 -42.38 11.04 19.69
CA GLY A 190 -41.36 10.01 19.49
C GLY A 190 -40.73 10.07 18.09
N TYR A 191 -41.56 10.07 17.04
CA TYR A 191 -41.09 10.18 15.66
C TYR A 191 -40.37 11.49 15.36
N LEU A 192 -40.82 12.62 15.94
CA LEU A 192 -40.14 13.90 15.77
C LEU A 192 -38.73 13.89 16.40
N LYS A 193 -38.56 13.24 17.55
CA LYS A 193 -37.24 13.07 18.16
C LYS A 193 -36.34 12.16 17.32
N LEU A 194 -36.87 11.05 16.81
CA LEU A 194 -36.13 10.14 15.93
C LEU A 194 -35.70 10.86 14.65
N LYS A 195 -36.60 11.63 14.03
CA LYS A 195 -36.27 12.46 12.86
C LYS A 195 -35.17 13.47 13.16
N ALA A 196 -35.23 14.15 14.30
CA ALA A 196 -34.19 15.10 14.69
C ALA A 196 -32.82 14.41 14.86
N HIS A 197 -32.79 13.22 15.48
CA HIS A 197 -31.57 12.43 15.61
C HIS A 197 -31.00 12.01 14.25
N LEU A 198 -31.84 11.47 13.36
CA LEU A 198 -31.42 11.08 12.00
C LEU A 198 -30.94 12.28 11.18
N GLN A 199 -31.51 13.46 11.40
CA GLN A 199 -31.03 14.69 10.77
C GLN A 199 -29.69 15.17 11.34
N GLU A 200 -29.44 14.99 12.64
CA GLU A 200 -28.14 15.26 13.24
C GLU A 200 -27.08 14.28 12.73
N GLU A 201 -27.40 12.99 12.63
CA GLU A 201 -26.51 11.97 12.09
C GLU A 201 -26.19 12.19 10.61
N SER A 202 -27.20 12.56 9.80
CA SER A 202 -26.99 12.80 8.37
C SER A 202 -26.00 13.93 8.10
N LEU A 203 -25.97 14.94 8.97
CA LEU A 203 -24.99 16.02 8.89
C LEU A 203 -23.57 15.57 9.23
N THR A 204 -23.40 14.49 9.99
CA THR A 204 -22.06 13.98 10.36
C THR A 204 -21.44 13.08 9.30
N PHE A 205 -22.23 12.40 8.47
CA PHE A 205 -21.71 11.47 7.47
C PHE A 205 -20.78 12.13 6.46
N GLN A 206 -21.10 13.34 6.00
CA GLN A 206 -20.23 14.04 5.05
C GLN A 206 -18.85 14.31 5.65
N SER A 207 -18.79 14.77 6.90
CA SER A 207 -17.50 15.01 7.57
C SER A 207 -16.70 13.72 7.77
N GLN A 208 -17.37 12.59 8.03
CA GLN A 208 -16.70 11.30 8.16
C GLN A 208 -16.17 10.81 6.81
N LEU A 209 -16.94 10.99 5.73
CA LEU A 209 -16.52 10.68 4.37
C LEU A 209 -15.33 11.54 3.95
N ASP A 210 -15.36 12.86 4.21
CA ASP A 210 -14.26 13.77 3.87
C ASP A 210 -12.95 13.37 4.59
N VAL A 211 -13.03 12.90 5.84
CA VAL A 211 -11.87 12.40 6.60
C VAL A 211 -11.33 11.11 5.98
N LEU A 212 -12.20 10.15 5.67
CA LEU A 212 -11.80 8.89 5.03
C LEU A 212 -11.20 9.13 3.64
N GLU A 213 -11.77 10.05 2.85
CA GLU A 213 -11.23 10.45 1.56
C GLU A 213 -9.85 11.10 1.70
N ALA A 214 -9.66 11.97 2.70
CA ALA A 214 -8.36 12.59 2.96
C ALA A 214 -7.31 11.55 3.37
N GLU A 215 -7.66 10.57 4.21
CA GLU A 215 -6.78 9.46 4.59
C GLU A 215 -6.43 8.57 3.39
N LEU A 216 -7.40 8.29 2.52
CA LEU A 216 -7.20 7.53 1.29
C LEU A 216 -6.27 8.28 0.32
N MET A 217 -6.41 9.61 0.20
CA MET A 217 -5.51 10.42 -0.61
C MET A 217 -4.09 10.46 -0.03
N ARG A 218 -3.95 10.53 1.30
CA ARG A 218 -2.64 10.50 1.97
C ARG A 218 -1.94 9.16 1.76
N THR A 219 -2.65 8.05 1.95
CA THR A 219 -2.09 6.70 1.75
C THR A 219 -1.72 6.44 0.29
N ARG A 220 -2.48 6.98 -0.68
CA ARG A 220 -2.10 6.94 -2.11
C ARG A 220 -0.81 7.72 -2.39
N GLN A 221 -0.64 8.90 -1.78
CA GLN A 221 0.61 9.66 -1.90
C GLN A 221 1.79 8.90 -1.28
N GLU A 222 1.63 8.36 -0.07
CA GLU A 222 2.65 7.55 0.60
C GLU A 222 3.05 6.34 -0.27
N LEU A 223 2.07 5.67 -0.90
CA LEU A 223 2.34 4.56 -1.82
C LEU A 223 3.14 5.01 -3.05
N GLN A 224 2.80 6.17 -3.64
CA GLN A 224 3.55 6.72 -4.78
C GLN A 224 4.99 7.06 -4.39
N GLU A 225 5.20 7.67 -3.22
CA GLU A 225 6.54 7.98 -2.71
C GLU A 225 7.36 6.70 -2.47
N LEU A 226 6.74 5.66 -1.90
CA LEU A 226 7.38 4.34 -1.70
C LEU A 226 7.72 3.67 -3.03
N GLN A 227 6.87 3.79 -4.05
CA GLN A 227 7.15 3.28 -5.39
C GLN A 227 8.36 3.98 -6.03
N VAL A 228 8.46 5.31 -5.90
CA VAL A 228 9.62 6.07 -6.38
C VAL A 228 10.88 5.63 -5.63
N MET A 229 10.83 5.53 -4.31
CA MET A 229 11.97 5.05 -3.51
C MET A 229 12.40 3.63 -3.90
N ASN A 230 11.46 2.72 -4.16
CA ASN A 230 11.76 1.36 -4.60
C ASN A 230 12.44 1.38 -5.98
N ASN A 231 11.93 2.16 -6.92
CA ASN A 231 12.55 2.32 -8.23
C ASN A 231 13.98 2.88 -8.11
N ASP A 232 14.21 3.89 -7.26
CA ASP A 232 15.55 4.42 -7.00
C ASP A 232 16.48 3.38 -6.38
N ALA A 233 15.97 2.55 -5.46
CA ALA A 233 16.74 1.45 -4.86
C ALA A 233 17.09 0.37 -5.89
N ILE A 234 16.17 0.03 -6.79
CA ILE A 234 16.42 -0.91 -7.90
C ILE A 234 17.50 -0.34 -8.81
N LEU A 235 17.37 0.91 -9.23
CA LEU A 235 18.36 1.60 -10.07
C LEU A 235 19.74 1.62 -9.39
N SER A 236 19.80 1.99 -8.10
CA SER A 236 21.06 2.00 -7.35
C SER A 236 21.71 0.62 -7.20
N LYS A 237 20.89 -0.43 -7.05
CA LYS A 237 21.38 -1.82 -7.01
C LYS A 237 21.91 -2.24 -8.37
N ASP A 238 21.22 -1.88 -9.45
CA ASP A 238 21.64 -2.24 -10.81
C ASP A 238 22.92 -1.49 -11.21
N THR A 239 23.05 -0.21 -10.86
CA THR A 239 24.31 0.55 -11.06
C THR A 239 25.46 -0.06 -10.27
N ALA A 240 25.23 -0.46 -9.02
CA ALA A 240 26.27 -1.11 -8.21
C ALA A 240 26.69 -2.47 -8.78
N LYS A 241 25.75 -3.23 -9.36
CA LYS A 241 26.05 -4.49 -10.07
C LYS A 241 26.87 -4.26 -11.33
N GLU A 242 26.53 -3.25 -12.12
CA GLU A 242 27.29 -2.87 -13.32
C GLU A 242 28.71 -2.41 -12.96
N GLU A 243 28.86 -1.61 -11.91
CA GLU A 243 30.18 -1.20 -11.40
C GLU A 243 31.01 -2.40 -10.93
N LEU A 244 30.39 -3.33 -10.18
CA LEU A 244 31.07 -4.56 -9.74
C LEU A 244 31.53 -5.39 -10.93
N GLN A 245 30.67 -5.63 -11.91
CA GLN A 245 31.02 -6.36 -13.12
C GLN A 245 32.17 -5.69 -13.88
N SER A 246 32.15 -4.37 -14.02
CA SER A 246 33.22 -3.61 -14.67
C SER A 246 34.57 -3.77 -13.95
N GLN A 247 34.55 -3.71 -12.61
CA GLN A 247 35.74 -3.93 -11.78
C GLN A 247 36.25 -5.36 -11.86
N GLU A 248 35.37 -6.36 -11.82
CA GLU A 248 35.73 -7.77 -11.99
C GLU A 248 36.40 -8.00 -13.36
N GLU A 249 35.81 -7.49 -14.44
CA GLU A 249 36.40 -7.56 -15.77
C GLU A 249 37.77 -6.88 -15.85
N GLN A 250 37.95 -5.74 -15.18
CA GLN A 250 39.24 -5.07 -15.09
C GLN A 250 40.26 -5.95 -14.37
N VAL A 251 39.91 -6.52 -13.22
CA VAL A 251 40.79 -7.43 -12.46
C VAL A 251 41.16 -8.66 -13.29
N TYR A 252 40.21 -9.25 -14.02
CA TYR A 252 40.48 -10.35 -14.94
C TYR A 252 41.43 -9.95 -16.07
N ARG A 253 41.25 -8.76 -16.66
CA ARG A 253 42.15 -8.22 -17.70
C ARG A 253 43.56 -8.00 -17.16
N GLU A 254 43.69 -7.38 -15.99
CA GLU A 254 44.98 -7.17 -15.33
C GLU A 254 45.67 -8.49 -14.98
N ARG A 255 44.93 -9.47 -14.46
CA ARG A 255 45.46 -10.81 -14.18
C ARG A 255 45.98 -11.48 -15.44
N ARG A 256 45.23 -11.44 -16.54
CA ARG A 256 45.69 -11.97 -17.85
C ARG A 256 46.93 -11.27 -18.36
N GLU A 257 47.05 -9.96 -18.16
CA GLU A 257 48.25 -9.19 -18.53
C GLU A 257 49.46 -9.61 -17.67
N ARG A 258 49.28 -9.70 -16.34
CA ARG A 258 50.32 -10.17 -15.42
C ARG A 258 50.78 -11.58 -15.75
N GLU A 259 49.85 -12.49 -16.05
CA GLU A 259 50.17 -13.86 -16.50
C GLU A 259 50.93 -13.87 -17.83
N ARG A 260 50.55 -13.01 -18.80
CA ARG A 260 51.30 -12.83 -20.05
C ARG A 260 52.72 -12.35 -19.79
N ILE A 261 52.92 -11.32 -18.97
CA ILE A 261 54.23 -10.80 -18.60
C ILE A 261 55.07 -11.86 -17.87
N LEU A 262 54.50 -12.55 -16.88
CA LEU A 262 55.17 -13.64 -16.17
C LEU A 262 55.59 -14.77 -17.11
N SER A 263 54.73 -15.16 -18.06
CA SER A 263 55.04 -16.18 -19.06
C SER A 263 56.20 -15.76 -19.97
N PHE A 264 56.25 -14.47 -20.35
CA PHE A 264 57.33 -13.91 -21.14
C PHE A 264 58.67 -13.96 -20.39
N TYR A 265 58.69 -13.53 -19.12
CA TYR A 265 59.91 -13.63 -18.30
C TYR A 265 60.34 -15.06 -18.04
N LYS A 266 59.40 -15.98 -17.77
CA LYS A 266 59.70 -17.42 -17.62
C LYS A 266 60.37 -17.98 -18.87
N LYS A 267 59.84 -17.69 -20.07
CA LYS A 267 60.46 -18.10 -21.35
C LYS A 267 61.87 -17.54 -21.49
N GLN A 268 62.09 -16.26 -21.18
CA GLN A 268 63.43 -15.64 -21.24
C GLN A 268 64.42 -16.31 -20.28
N VAL A 269 63.99 -16.65 -19.07
CA VAL A 269 64.83 -17.36 -18.09
C VAL A 269 65.13 -18.79 -18.54
N GLU A 270 64.12 -19.51 -19.05
CA GLU A 270 64.30 -20.84 -19.61
C GLU A 270 65.24 -20.85 -20.82
N GLU A 271 65.15 -19.86 -21.71
CA GLU A 271 66.08 -19.70 -22.85
C GLU A 271 67.51 -19.45 -22.38
N ARG A 272 67.71 -18.56 -21.39
CA ARG A 272 69.04 -18.31 -20.80
C ARG A 272 69.59 -19.57 -20.12
N ARG A 273 68.75 -20.28 -19.36
CA ARG A 273 69.13 -21.54 -18.71
C ARG A 273 69.48 -22.62 -19.73
N ALA A 274 68.69 -22.77 -20.80
CA ALA A 274 68.99 -23.72 -21.87
C ALA A 274 70.34 -23.38 -22.55
N GLN A 275 70.68 -22.09 -22.66
CA GLN A 275 71.98 -21.66 -23.18
C GLN A 275 73.12 -21.95 -22.20
N THR A 276 72.95 -21.71 -20.90
CA THR A 276 73.97 -22.07 -19.89
C THR A 276 74.15 -23.58 -19.78
N ASP A 277 73.07 -24.36 -19.77
CA ASP A 277 73.11 -25.83 -19.74
C ASP A 277 73.82 -26.40 -21.00
N ARG A 278 73.67 -25.75 -22.17
CA ARG A 278 74.43 -26.10 -23.38
C ARG A 278 75.92 -25.82 -23.24
N VAL A 279 76.30 -24.75 -22.54
CA VAL A 279 77.70 -24.40 -22.25
C VAL A 279 78.28 -25.32 -21.17
N GLU A 280 77.52 -25.63 -20.13
CA GLU A 280 77.92 -26.51 -19.03
C GLU A 280 78.07 -27.97 -19.48
N ARG A 281 77.17 -28.48 -20.32
CA ARG A 281 77.34 -29.80 -20.97
C ARG A 281 78.56 -29.87 -21.89
N ARG A 282 79.09 -28.73 -22.35
CA ARG A 282 80.39 -28.65 -23.05
C ARG A 282 81.57 -28.60 -22.06
N GLY A 283 81.40 -27.97 -20.89
CA GLY A 283 82.43 -27.88 -19.84
C GLY A 283 82.62 -29.13 -18.97
N GLN A 284 81.54 -29.88 -18.68
CA GLN A 284 81.61 -31.12 -17.86
C GLN A 284 82.30 -32.30 -18.56
N ARG A 285 82.65 -32.18 -19.85
CA ARG A 285 83.51 -33.15 -20.54
C ARG A 285 85.02 -32.93 -20.29
N THR A 286 85.41 -31.86 -19.58
CA THR A 286 86.82 -31.43 -19.49
C THR A 286 87.42 -31.51 -18.08
N ALA A 287 86.65 -31.81 -17.02
CA ALA A 287 87.16 -31.84 -15.64
C ALA A 287 87.05 -33.25 -15.01
N MET A 288 88.19 -33.93 -14.92
CA MET A 288 88.46 -35.22 -14.26
C MET A 288 88.77 -35.06 -12.76
N HIS A 289 88.38 -36.08 -11.98
CA HIS A 289 89.05 -36.84 -10.87
C HIS A 289 89.95 -36.16 -9.77
N PRO A 290 90.00 -36.73 -8.53
CA PRO A 290 90.46 -36.10 -7.25
C PRO A 290 91.74 -36.72 -6.61
N ASP A 291 92.21 -36.16 -5.47
CA ASP A 291 93.13 -36.72 -4.44
C ASP A 291 93.43 -35.63 -3.36
N GLU A 292 93.92 -35.82 -2.12
CA GLU A 292 94.05 -36.88 -1.11
C GLU A 292 94.58 -36.19 0.20
N LEU A 293 94.12 -36.63 1.38
CA LEU A 293 94.71 -36.72 2.76
C LEU A 293 95.84 -35.78 3.31
N SER A 294 95.79 -35.41 4.61
CA SER A 294 96.74 -35.89 5.68
C SER A 294 96.93 -34.99 6.94
N SER A 295 96.64 -35.57 8.12
CA SER A 295 97.34 -35.60 9.45
C SER A 295 97.92 -34.36 10.19
N GLU A 296 97.31 -34.09 11.37
CA GLU A 296 97.83 -34.11 12.77
C GLU A 296 99.35 -34.07 13.10
N ALA A 297 99.74 -33.26 14.10
CA ALA A 297 100.88 -33.52 15.00
C ALA A 297 100.84 -32.68 16.31
N GLN A 298 101.14 -33.34 17.44
CA GLN A 298 101.15 -32.85 18.82
C GLN A 298 102.55 -32.43 19.33
N ARG A 299 102.57 -31.48 20.31
CA ARG A 299 103.43 -31.35 21.52
C ARG A 299 104.98 -31.17 21.31
N SER A 300 105.78 -30.45 22.11
CA SER A 300 105.78 -30.11 23.55
C SER A 300 106.97 -29.17 23.95
N THR A 301 106.97 -28.70 25.21
CA THR A 301 108.10 -28.36 26.16
C THR A 301 108.28 -26.87 26.50
N THR A 302 108.67 -26.36 27.69
CA THR A 302 108.85 -26.78 29.12
C THR A 302 109.07 -25.48 29.98
N GLY A 303 108.99 -25.55 31.32
CA GLY A 303 109.29 -24.55 32.41
C GLY A 303 109.94 -23.20 32.04
N LEU A 304 109.41 -22.03 32.41
CA LEU A 304 109.29 -21.46 33.78
C LEU A 304 108.31 -20.27 33.75
N GLY A 305 107.68 -19.93 34.88
CA GLY A 305 106.88 -18.72 35.06
C GLY A 305 105.39 -18.99 35.16
N GLU A 306 104.86 -19.41 36.30
CA GLU A 306 103.41 -19.59 36.46
C GLU A 306 102.66 -18.25 36.50
N GLU A 307 103.31 -17.16 36.92
CA GLU A 307 102.76 -15.80 36.80
C GLU A 307 102.99 -15.20 35.40
N GLU A 308 104.15 -15.43 34.77
CA GLU A 308 104.43 -14.98 33.39
C GLU A 308 103.69 -15.79 32.32
N ARG A 309 103.35 -17.06 32.56
CA ARG A 309 102.48 -17.84 31.66
C ARG A 309 101.04 -17.39 31.77
N GLY A 310 100.56 -17.05 32.97
CA GLY A 310 99.25 -16.43 33.11
C GLY A 310 99.21 -15.13 32.31
N ILE A 311 100.17 -14.24 32.51
CA ILE A 311 100.24 -12.95 31.82
C ILE A 311 100.45 -13.13 30.31
N SER A 312 101.34 -14.02 29.86
CA SER A 312 101.59 -14.29 28.43
C SER A 312 100.42 -14.99 27.75
N THR A 313 99.67 -15.86 28.45
CA THR A 313 98.46 -16.48 27.88
C THR A 313 97.31 -15.48 27.81
N PHE A 314 97.16 -14.60 28.80
CA PHE A 314 96.23 -13.47 28.71
C PHE A 314 96.64 -12.48 27.62
N GLU A 315 97.92 -12.14 27.47
CA GLU A 315 98.42 -11.27 26.40
C GLU A 315 98.29 -11.87 25.01
N GLU A 316 98.49 -13.19 24.86
CA GLU A 316 98.20 -13.89 23.60
C GLU A 316 96.70 -13.91 23.30
N ALA A 317 95.86 -14.16 24.30
CA ALA A 317 94.40 -14.10 24.14
C ALA A 317 93.95 -12.68 23.76
N PHE A 318 94.51 -11.64 24.39
CA PHE A 318 94.22 -10.24 24.07
C PHE A 318 94.75 -9.84 22.69
N ARG A 319 95.91 -10.33 22.25
CA ARG A 319 96.40 -10.15 20.87
C ARG A 319 95.46 -10.81 19.87
N ARG A 320 95.06 -12.06 20.11
CA ARG A 320 94.08 -12.76 19.25
C ARG A 320 92.74 -12.03 19.21
N ILE A 321 92.27 -11.47 20.32
CA ILE A 321 91.05 -10.67 20.36
C ILE A 321 91.23 -9.35 19.60
N LYS A 322 92.35 -8.63 19.76
CA LYS A 322 92.65 -7.42 18.98
C LYS A 322 92.73 -7.70 17.49
N ASP A 323 93.37 -8.80 17.10
CA ASP A 323 93.50 -9.20 15.69
C ASP A 323 92.15 -9.62 15.10
N ALA A 324 91.32 -10.36 15.86
CA ALA A 324 89.98 -10.76 15.43
C ALA A 324 88.97 -9.60 15.38
N THR A 325 89.12 -8.62 16.27
CA THR A 325 88.24 -7.43 16.32
C THR A 325 88.76 -6.26 15.48
N GLY A 326 90.03 -6.30 15.06
CA GLY A 326 90.70 -5.26 14.27
C GLY A 326 90.95 -3.95 15.04
N VAL A 327 91.06 -4.01 16.37
CA VAL A 327 91.08 -2.82 17.24
C VAL A 327 92.45 -2.66 17.92
N THR A 328 92.97 -1.43 17.98
CA THR A 328 94.32 -1.13 18.47
C THR A 328 94.39 -0.92 19.99
N ASP A 329 93.31 -0.44 20.61
CA ASP A 329 93.23 -0.18 22.07
C ASP A 329 92.31 -1.18 22.79
N THR A 330 92.69 -1.59 24.00
CA THR A 330 91.93 -2.58 24.80
C THR A 330 90.59 -2.03 25.29
N ARG A 331 90.47 -0.71 25.47
CA ARG A 331 89.22 -0.05 25.87
C ARG A 331 88.18 -0.05 24.74
N GLU A 332 88.62 0.19 23.51
CA GLU A 332 87.75 0.15 22.32
C GLU A 332 87.20 -1.26 22.06
N VAL A 333 87.96 -2.32 22.38
CA VAL A 333 87.47 -3.71 22.31
C VAL A 333 86.28 -3.90 23.27
N VAL A 334 86.39 -3.39 24.50
CA VAL A 334 85.32 -3.51 25.51
C VAL A 334 84.08 -2.71 25.09
N GLU A 335 84.23 -1.48 24.61
CA GLU A 335 83.10 -0.67 24.14
C GLU A 335 82.40 -1.30 22.93
N ARG A 336 83.14 -1.83 21.95
CA ARG A 336 82.54 -2.54 20.82
C ARG A 336 81.81 -3.79 21.27
N PHE A 337 82.38 -4.56 22.18
CA PHE A 337 81.75 -5.78 22.71
C PHE A 337 80.44 -5.47 23.45
N ILE A 338 80.43 -4.41 24.27
CA ILE A 338 79.21 -3.93 24.94
C ILE A 338 78.18 -3.47 23.90
N SER A 339 78.57 -2.62 22.94
CA SER A 339 77.66 -2.14 21.90
C SER A 339 77.11 -3.25 20.99
N GLN A 340 77.89 -4.31 20.76
CA GLN A 340 77.49 -5.46 19.98
C GLN A 340 76.55 -6.36 20.79
N GLY A 341 76.79 -6.51 22.10
CA GLY A 341 75.86 -7.16 23.02
C GLY A 341 74.53 -6.41 23.13
N ASP A 342 74.56 -5.07 23.16
CA ASP A 342 73.35 -4.24 23.16
C ASP A 342 72.56 -4.37 21.85
N LYS A 343 73.26 -4.36 20.70
CA LYS A 343 72.63 -4.61 19.38
C LYS A 343 72.05 -6.02 19.29
N GLN A 344 72.75 -7.03 19.82
CA GLN A 344 72.25 -8.39 19.85
C GLN A 344 70.98 -8.50 20.70
N ARG A 345 70.98 -7.94 21.91
CA ARG A 345 69.79 -7.90 22.77
C ARG A 345 68.61 -7.20 22.09
N HIS A 346 68.86 -6.06 21.45
CA HIS A 346 67.81 -5.35 20.72
C HIS A 346 67.26 -6.15 19.53
N LEU A 347 68.13 -6.87 18.79
CA LEU A 347 67.68 -7.76 17.71
C LEU A 347 66.90 -8.97 18.22
N GLU A 348 67.26 -9.51 19.39
CA GLU A 348 66.53 -10.59 20.06
C GLU A 348 65.15 -10.09 20.52
N GLU A 349 65.06 -8.91 21.13
CA GLU A 349 63.79 -8.26 21.48
C GLU A 349 62.90 -8.05 20.26
N LEU A 350 63.45 -7.49 19.17
CA LEU A 350 62.71 -7.26 17.93
C LEU A 350 62.26 -8.57 17.27
N LYS A 351 63.07 -9.64 17.40
CA LYS A 351 62.70 -10.98 16.94
C LYS A 351 61.53 -11.52 17.76
N GLU A 352 61.58 -11.42 19.09
CA GLU A 352 60.48 -11.85 19.96
C GLU A 352 59.19 -11.06 19.69
N GLU A 353 59.28 -9.74 19.49
CA GLU A 353 58.12 -8.91 19.14
C GLU A 353 57.54 -9.30 17.77
N ASN A 354 58.38 -9.56 16.77
CA ASN A 354 57.92 -10.06 15.47
C ASN A 354 57.29 -11.46 15.57
N GLU A 355 57.82 -12.35 16.42
CA GLU A 355 57.22 -13.67 16.65
C GLU A 355 55.85 -13.54 17.35
N ARG A 356 55.71 -12.65 18.33
CA ARG A 356 54.42 -12.36 18.99
C ARG A 356 53.40 -11.79 18.02
N THR A 357 53.77 -10.80 17.21
CA THR A 357 52.85 -10.21 16.22
C THR A 357 52.46 -11.21 15.13
N LEU A 358 53.38 -12.09 14.72
CA LEU A 358 53.09 -13.14 13.74
C LEU A 358 52.12 -14.20 14.30
N LEU A 359 52.22 -14.53 15.58
CA LEU A 359 51.24 -15.41 16.25
C LEU A 359 49.86 -14.76 16.33
N GLN A 360 49.77 -13.49 16.76
CA GLN A 360 48.51 -12.74 16.78
C GLN A 360 47.84 -12.68 15.40
N LEU A 361 48.61 -12.35 14.36
CA LEU A 361 48.10 -12.30 12.98
C LEU A 361 47.63 -13.67 12.46
N LYS A 362 48.24 -14.77 12.93
CA LYS A 362 47.78 -16.13 12.59
C LYS A 362 46.46 -16.46 13.29
N GLU A 363 46.33 -16.12 14.57
CA GLU A 363 45.08 -16.30 15.32
C GLU A 363 43.95 -15.48 14.70
N ASP A 364 44.20 -14.21 14.38
CA ASP A 364 43.24 -13.33 13.73
C ASP A 364 42.82 -13.88 12.36
N ARG A 365 43.77 -14.36 11.55
CA ARG A 365 43.47 -15.01 10.27
C ARG A 365 42.55 -16.22 10.47
N ASP A 366 42.84 -17.07 11.44
CA ASP A 366 42.08 -18.30 11.67
C ASP A 366 40.67 -18.00 12.18
N GLN A 367 40.52 -16.99 13.05
CA GLN A 367 39.22 -16.49 13.48
C GLN A 367 38.40 -15.93 12.30
N LEU A 368 39.03 -15.09 11.47
CA LEU A 368 38.36 -14.50 10.31
C LEU A 368 37.95 -15.58 9.29
N GLN A 369 38.79 -16.61 9.12
CA GLN A 369 38.51 -17.73 8.24
C GLN A 369 37.35 -18.61 8.75
N SER A 370 37.26 -18.83 10.07
CA SER A 370 36.10 -19.49 10.69
C SER A 370 34.82 -18.68 10.47
N HIS A 371 34.86 -17.38 10.76
CA HIS A 371 33.72 -16.48 10.53
C HIS A 371 33.26 -16.47 9.07
N PHE A 372 34.21 -16.49 8.13
CA PHE A 372 33.90 -16.56 6.71
C PHE A 372 33.20 -17.87 6.34
N GLN A 373 33.67 -19.01 6.87
CA GLN A 373 33.02 -20.30 6.65
C GLN A 373 31.60 -20.30 7.22
N ASP A 374 31.42 -19.80 8.44
CA ASP A 374 30.10 -19.70 9.06
C ASP A 374 29.15 -18.85 8.22
N ILE A 375 29.59 -17.70 7.74
CA ILE A 375 28.76 -16.84 6.87
C ILE A 375 28.45 -17.53 5.54
N LYS A 376 29.45 -18.18 4.93
CA LYS A 376 29.28 -18.86 3.64
C LYS A 376 28.27 -20.00 3.72
N TYR A 377 28.36 -20.84 4.75
CA TYR A 377 27.50 -22.02 4.87
C TYR A 377 26.16 -21.74 5.57
N SER A 378 26.10 -20.77 6.49
CA SER A 378 24.83 -20.38 7.13
C SER A 378 24.00 -19.41 6.27
N GLY A 379 24.63 -18.61 5.41
CA GLY A 379 23.95 -17.70 4.50
C GLY A 379 23.13 -18.43 3.44
N GLU A 380 23.70 -19.46 2.79
CA GLU A 380 23.01 -20.26 1.78
C GLU A 380 21.82 -21.04 2.37
N ALA A 381 21.96 -21.62 3.56
CA ALA A 381 20.88 -22.36 4.22
C ALA A 381 19.72 -21.45 4.65
N LYS A 382 20.01 -20.22 5.08
CA LYS A 382 18.99 -19.22 5.41
C LYS A 382 18.26 -18.74 4.16
N LEU A 383 18.99 -18.42 3.10
CA LEU A 383 18.40 -18.02 1.82
C LEU A 383 17.50 -19.11 1.23
N SER A 384 17.89 -20.38 1.30
CA SER A 384 17.02 -21.47 0.82
C SER A 384 15.76 -21.63 1.67
N SER A 385 15.88 -21.47 3.00
CA SER A 385 14.73 -21.53 3.90
C SER A 385 13.78 -20.35 3.68
N GLU A 386 14.30 -19.15 3.45
CA GLU A 386 13.51 -17.95 3.16
C GLU A 386 12.81 -18.07 1.80
N GLN A 387 13.48 -18.63 0.79
CA GLN A 387 12.87 -18.92 -0.51
C GLN A 387 11.73 -19.93 -0.41
N GLN A 388 11.92 -21.02 0.35
CA GLN A 388 10.85 -22.01 0.58
C GLN A 388 9.65 -21.39 1.30
N LEU A 389 9.88 -20.56 2.32
CA LEU A 389 8.80 -19.85 3.02
C LEU A 389 8.06 -18.90 2.08
N LEU A 390 8.78 -18.19 1.20
CA LEU A 390 8.17 -17.32 0.20
C LEU A 390 7.31 -18.10 -0.81
N GLU A 391 7.79 -19.25 -1.29
CA GLU A 391 7.00 -20.13 -2.15
C GLU A 391 5.75 -20.66 -1.45
N GLU A 392 5.84 -21.02 -0.18
CA GLU A 392 4.67 -21.44 0.61
C GLU A 392 3.66 -20.30 0.78
N CYS A 393 4.13 -19.09 1.10
CA CYS A 393 3.27 -17.92 1.17
C CYS A 393 2.61 -17.58 -0.18
N GLN A 394 3.34 -17.72 -1.29
CA GLN A 394 2.79 -17.54 -2.64
C GLN A 394 1.72 -18.57 -2.96
N ARG A 395 1.98 -19.86 -2.67
CA ARG A 395 0.97 -20.92 -2.83
C ARG A 395 -0.27 -20.66 -1.99
N HIS A 396 -0.10 -20.20 -0.76
CA HIS A 396 -1.24 -19.82 0.10
C HIS A 396 -2.04 -18.66 -0.48
N LEU A 397 -1.37 -17.62 -0.98
CA LEU A 397 -2.01 -16.49 -1.64
C LEU A 397 -2.82 -16.96 -2.86
N GLU A 398 -2.22 -17.75 -3.74
CA GLU A 398 -2.89 -18.30 -4.94
C GLU A 398 -4.13 -19.12 -4.56
N THR A 399 -4.07 -19.94 -3.50
CA THR A 399 -5.23 -20.70 -3.04
C THR A 399 -6.35 -19.84 -2.49
N GLU A 400 -6.03 -18.76 -1.78
CA GLU A 400 -7.03 -17.82 -1.26
C GLU A 400 -7.62 -16.93 -2.36
N GLU A 401 -6.82 -16.55 -3.35
CA GLU A 401 -7.30 -15.84 -4.55
C GLU A 401 -8.29 -16.70 -5.34
N GLN A 402 -7.97 -17.98 -5.57
CA GLN A 402 -8.90 -18.92 -6.21
C GLN A 402 -10.20 -19.11 -5.42
N ARG A 403 -10.12 -19.17 -4.09
CA ARG A 403 -11.32 -19.23 -3.23
C ARG A 403 -12.15 -17.97 -3.32
N HIS A 404 -11.51 -16.80 -3.34
CA HIS A 404 -12.17 -15.52 -3.48
C HIS A 404 -12.86 -15.39 -4.85
N GLU A 405 -12.18 -15.77 -5.94
CA GLU A 405 -12.76 -15.79 -7.29
C GLU A 405 -13.98 -16.72 -7.36
N ALA A 406 -13.88 -17.94 -6.84
CA ALA A 406 -15.00 -18.88 -6.81
C ALA A 406 -16.19 -18.33 -5.99
N ALA A 407 -15.93 -17.72 -4.83
CA ALA A 407 -16.97 -17.10 -4.01
C ALA A 407 -17.64 -15.91 -4.72
N LYS A 408 -16.86 -15.11 -5.45
CA LYS A 408 -17.36 -13.99 -6.24
C LYS A 408 -18.23 -14.47 -7.40
N GLU A 409 -17.79 -15.49 -8.13
CA GLU A 409 -18.61 -16.11 -9.19
C GLU A 409 -19.93 -16.67 -8.65
N HIS A 410 -19.89 -17.31 -7.48
CA HIS A 410 -21.10 -17.78 -6.79
C HIS A 410 -22.04 -16.63 -6.40
N LEU A 411 -21.50 -15.52 -5.89
CA LEU A 411 -22.29 -14.33 -5.54
C LEU A 411 -22.89 -13.68 -6.78
N ASP A 412 -22.12 -13.55 -7.86
CA ASP A 412 -22.60 -13.00 -9.13
C ASP A 412 -23.72 -13.87 -9.72
N TRP A 413 -23.59 -15.20 -9.62
CA TRP A 413 -24.64 -16.14 -10.01
C TRP A 413 -25.90 -15.98 -9.15
N LEU A 414 -25.76 -15.93 -7.81
CA LEU A 414 -26.88 -15.71 -6.88
C LEU A 414 -27.59 -14.38 -7.14
N SER A 415 -26.85 -13.31 -7.42
CA SER A 415 -27.39 -11.99 -7.69
C SER A 415 -28.19 -11.96 -9.00
N ARG A 416 -27.68 -12.61 -10.05
CA ARG A 416 -28.42 -12.78 -11.32
C ARG A 416 -29.68 -13.62 -11.12
N PHE A 417 -29.58 -14.71 -10.37
CA PHE A 417 -30.71 -15.58 -10.05
C PHE A 417 -31.78 -14.81 -9.26
N LEU A 418 -31.39 -14.09 -8.21
CA LEU A 418 -32.29 -13.25 -7.43
C LEU A 418 -32.95 -12.19 -8.31
N GLY A 419 -32.19 -11.53 -9.19
CA GLY A 419 -32.75 -10.58 -10.16
C GLY A 419 -33.82 -11.22 -11.07
N THR A 420 -33.61 -12.45 -11.54
CA THR A 420 -34.63 -13.16 -12.33
C THR A 420 -35.87 -13.51 -11.51
N VAL A 421 -35.71 -13.88 -10.24
CA VAL A 421 -36.82 -14.17 -9.33
C VAL A 421 -37.59 -12.89 -9.04
N SER A 422 -36.92 -11.79 -8.69
CA SER A 422 -37.56 -10.49 -8.43
C SER A 422 -38.36 -10.00 -9.63
N ALA A 423 -37.79 -10.06 -10.84
CA ALA A 423 -38.52 -9.70 -12.07
C ALA A 423 -39.73 -10.63 -12.33
N GLY A 424 -39.60 -11.92 -12.02
CA GLY A 424 -40.70 -12.88 -12.13
C GLY A 424 -41.83 -12.59 -11.14
N VAL A 425 -41.48 -12.22 -9.91
CA VAL A 425 -42.40 -11.80 -8.85
C VAL A 425 -43.12 -10.51 -9.22
N GLU A 426 -42.40 -9.49 -9.69
CA GLU A 426 -42.99 -8.24 -10.19
C GLU A 426 -43.98 -8.50 -11.32
N HIS A 427 -43.61 -9.34 -12.28
CA HIS A 427 -44.50 -9.71 -13.38
C HIS A 427 -45.75 -10.46 -12.89
N LEU A 428 -45.61 -11.34 -11.88
CA LEU A 428 -46.75 -12.00 -11.24
C LEU A 428 -47.66 -10.99 -10.53
N GLY A 429 -47.10 -10.06 -9.75
CA GLY A 429 -47.85 -9.00 -9.10
C GLY A 429 -48.61 -8.10 -10.09
N ASN A 430 -47.96 -7.75 -11.21
CA ASN A 430 -48.58 -7.00 -12.31
C ASN A 430 -49.76 -7.77 -12.91
N LYS A 431 -49.63 -9.08 -13.12
CA LYS A 431 -50.75 -9.90 -13.61
C LYS A 431 -51.90 -9.94 -12.62
N LEU A 432 -51.63 -9.97 -11.31
CA LEU A 432 -52.65 -10.04 -10.25
C LEU A 432 -53.15 -8.65 -9.80
N GLN A 433 -52.80 -7.56 -10.49
CA GLN A 433 -53.17 -6.21 -10.08
C GLN A 433 -54.68 -5.97 -10.02
N HIS A 434 -55.46 -6.68 -10.83
CA HIS A 434 -56.91 -6.52 -10.94
C HIS A 434 -57.71 -7.20 -9.81
N ILE A 435 -57.09 -8.08 -9.02
CA ILE A 435 -57.71 -8.73 -7.86
C ILE A 435 -57.54 -7.81 -6.65
N GLN A 436 -58.66 -7.28 -6.14
CA GLN A 436 -58.67 -6.34 -5.01
C GLN A 436 -58.71 -7.10 -3.68
N LEU A 437 -57.70 -6.87 -2.83
CA LEU A 437 -57.69 -7.38 -1.45
C LEU A 437 -58.56 -6.46 -0.57
N ALA A 438 -59.39 -7.03 0.30
CA ALA A 438 -60.40 -6.30 1.06
C ALA A 438 -59.81 -5.31 2.09
N GLU A 439 -58.58 -5.55 2.58
CA GLU A 439 -57.85 -4.64 3.46
C GLU A 439 -56.34 -4.81 3.22
N GLY A 440 -55.63 -3.74 2.82
CA GLY A 440 -54.17 -3.77 2.67
C GLY A 440 -53.60 -2.56 1.93
N GLU A 441 -52.89 -1.69 2.65
CA GLU A 441 -52.20 -0.51 2.13
C GLU A 441 -51.26 -0.85 0.97
N ARG A 442 -51.13 0.07 0.01
CA ARG A 442 -50.07 -0.03 -1.01
C ARG A 442 -48.72 -0.08 -0.29
N PRO A 443 -47.81 -0.99 -0.66
CA PRO A 443 -46.50 -1.07 -0.03
C PRO A 443 -45.81 0.29 -0.17
N LEU A 444 -45.51 0.92 0.97
CA LEU A 444 -44.83 2.23 1.08
C LEU A 444 -43.30 2.08 0.96
N LEU A 445 -42.82 0.89 0.61
CA LEU A 445 -41.41 0.55 0.49
C LEU A 445 -40.87 0.94 -0.88
N ASP A 446 -39.60 1.31 -0.91
CA ASP A 446 -38.90 1.67 -2.14
C ASP A 446 -38.78 0.45 -3.07
N ALA A 447 -39.01 0.64 -4.36
CA ALA A 447 -39.02 -0.44 -5.36
C ALA A 447 -37.66 -1.15 -5.52
N SER A 448 -36.62 -0.61 -4.88
CA SER A 448 -35.26 -1.14 -4.86
C SER A 448 -34.96 -2.09 -3.68
N SER A 449 -35.85 -2.19 -2.68
CA SER A 449 -35.59 -3.01 -1.49
C SER A 449 -35.92 -4.49 -1.70
N GLU A 450 -35.11 -5.38 -1.14
CA GLU A 450 -35.40 -6.84 -1.15
C GLU A 450 -36.70 -7.16 -0.38
N GLU A 451 -37.04 -6.32 0.61
CA GLU A 451 -38.27 -6.41 1.40
C GLU A 451 -39.52 -6.13 0.54
N TYR A 452 -39.42 -5.27 -0.48
CA TYR A 452 -40.50 -5.01 -1.44
C TYR A 452 -40.86 -6.27 -2.24
N VAL A 453 -39.86 -7.05 -2.66
CA VAL A 453 -40.09 -8.31 -3.41
C VAL A 453 -40.79 -9.35 -2.54
N LEU A 454 -40.42 -9.45 -1.25
CA LEU A 454 -41.06 -10.36 -0.30
C LEU A 454 -42.51 -9.96 -0.01
N GLU A 455 -42.78 -8.65 0.14
CA GLU A 455 -44.14 -8.15 0.34
C GLU A 455 -45.00 -8.38 -0.91
N LEU A 456 -44.44 -8.17 -2.11
CA LEU A 456 -45.14 -8.43 -3.37
C LEU A 456 -45.45 -9.94 -3.54
N LEU A 457 -44.54 -10.82 -3.12
CA LEU A 457 -44.78 -12.27 -3.05
C LEU A 457 -45.92 -12.62 -2.10
N ALA A 458 -45.94 -12.04 -0.89
CA ALA A 458 -47.01 -12.28 0.09
C ALA A 458 -48.38 -11.80 -0.42
N GLN A 459 -48.41 -10.64 -1.09
CA GLN A 459 -49.62 -10.12 -1.74
C GLN A 459 -50.06 -11.02 -2.90
N ALA A 460 -49.11 -11.52 -3.71
CA ALA A 460 -49.41 -12.45 -4.79
C ALA A 460 -50.01 -13.76 -4.25
N GLU A 461 -49.49 -14.30 -3.15
CA GLU A 461 -50.02 -15.49 -2.48
C GLU A 461 -51.47 -15.29 -2.04
N GLN A 462 -51.76 -14.19 -1.32
CA GLN A 462 -53.12 -13.88 -0.86
C GLN A 462 -54.11 -13.73 -2.02
N LYS A 463 -53.71 -13.06 -3.09
CA LYS A 463 -54.54 -12.89 -4.30
C LYS A 463 -54.77 -14.20 -5.03
N LEU A 464 -53.76 -15.08 -5.11
CA LEU A 464 -53.90 -16.39 -5.73
C LEU A 464 -54.80 -17.31 -4.90
N LEU A 465 -54.75 -17.23 -3.56
CA LEU A 465 -55.67 -17.97 -2.69
C LEU A 465 -57.13 -17.53 -2.89
N LEU A 466 -57.38 -16.22 -2.98
CA LEU A 466 -58.73 -15.71 -3.32
C LEU A 466 -59.19 -16.19 -4.69
N LEU A 467 -58.33 -16.11 -5.71
CA LEU A 467 -58.65 -16.63 -7.04
C LEU A 467 -58.96 -18.13 -7.02
N GLN A 468 -58.21 -18.90 -6.21
CA GLN A 468 -58.44 -20.33 -6.03
C GLN A 468 -59.79 -20.60 -5.39
N GLU A 469 -60.20 -19.84 -4.38
CA GLU A 469 -61.53 -19.92 -3.75
C GLU A 469 -62.64 -19.55 -4.75
N GLU A 470 -62.47 -18.49 -5.54
CA GLU A 470 -63.45 -18.05 -6.56
C GLU A 470 -63.63 -19.05 -7.72
N LEU A 471 -62.58 -19.81 -8.03
CA LEU A 471 -62.58 -20.85 -9.05
C LEU A 471 -62.97 -22.23 -8.50
N GLN A 472 -63.06 -22.37 -7.17
CA GLN A 472 -63.38 -23.64 -6.54
C GLN A 472 -64.82 -24.05 -6.88
N GLY A 473 -64.96 -25.19 -7.58
CA GLY A 473 -66.26 -25.71 -8.02
C GLY A 473 -66.73 -25.26 -9.42
N LYS A 474 -65.93 -24.47 -10.14
CA LYS A 474 -66.16 -24.14 -11.56
C LYS A 474 -65.34 -25.08 -12.46
N ASP A 475 -65.92 -25.54 -13.56
CA ASP A 475 -65.16 -26.30 -14.57
C ASP A 475 -64.36 -25.32 -15.44
N LEU A 476 -63.04 -25.38 -15.34
CA LEU A 476 -62.15 -24.48 -16.05
C LEU A 476 -62.26 -24.64 -17.57
N ALA A 477 -62.62 -25.84 -18.06
CA ALA A 477 -62.73 -26.13 -19.49
C ALA A 477 -64.00 -25.54 -20.13
N THR A 478 -65.05 -25.30 -19.35
CA THR A 478 -66.25 -24.59 -19.83
C THR A 478 -66.03 -23.09 -19.79
N LEU A 479 -65.39 -22.58 -18.73
CA LEU A 479 -65.09 -21.15 -18.59
C LEU A 479 -64.12 -20.64 -19.67
N THR A 480 -63.09 -21.43 -20.03
CA THR A 480 -62.19 -21.05 -21.12
C THR A 480 -62.87 -21.06 -22.49
N LYS A 481 -63.86 -21.93 -22.71
CA LYS A 481 -64.67 -21.92 -23.95
C LYS A 481 -65.61 -20.72 -24.02
N GLU A 482 -66.23 -20.33 -22.91
CA GLU A 482 -67.05 -19.11 -22.82
C GLU A 482 -66.19 -17.84 -23.07
N MET A 483 -64.91 -17.84 -22.68
CA MET A 483 -63.97 -16.76 -23.00
C MET A 483 -63.54 -16.71 -24.48
N GLU A 484 -63.74 -17.80 -25.24
CA GLU A 484 -63.49 -17.86 -26.68
C GLU A 484 -64.69 -17.39 -27.51
N GLU A 485 -65.87 -17.21 -26.89
CA GLU A 485 -67.08 -16.69 -27.54
C GLU A 485 -66.95 -15.18 -27.83
N GLU A 486 -67.34 -14.75 -29.03
CA GLU A 486 -67.22 -13.35 -29.51
C GLU A 486 -67.95 -12.35 -28.59
N ASP A 487 -69.03 -12.78 -27.93
CA ASP A 487 -69.81 -11.97 -26.99
C ASP A 487 -68.99 -11.55 -25.75
N PHE A 488 -68.03 -12.37 -25.33
CA PHE A 488 -67.14 -12.05 -24.21
C PHE A 488 -66.16 -10.92 -24.60
N TYR A 489 -65.62 -10.95 -25.82
CA TYR A 489 -64.73 -9.88 -26.34
C TYR A 489 -65.47 -8.55 -26.50
N GLY A 490 -66.71 -8.56 -27.00
CA GLY A 490 -67.54 -7.35 -27.08
C GLY A 490 -67.83 -6.72 -25.71
N SER A 491 -68.00 -7.55 -24.67
CA SER A 491 -68.20 -7.08 -23.29
C SER A 491 -66.95 -6.46 -22.66
N ILE A 492 -65.75 -6.88 -23.10
CA ILE A 492 -64.46 -6.34 -22.66
C ILE A 492 -64.12 -5.06 -23.42
N GLU A 493 -64.42 -4.99 -24.72
CA GLU A 493 -64.19 -3.78 -25.52
C GLU A 493 -64.99 -2.58 -25.00
N GLY A 494 -66.21 -2.80 -24.54
CA GLY A 494 -67.04 -1.76 -23.90
C GLY A 494 -66.51 -1.22 -22.56
N LYS A 495 -65.50 -1.87 -21.95
CA LYS A 495 -64.93 -1.48 -20.65
C LYS A 495 -63.50 -0.92 -20.76
N LEU A 496 -63.03 -0.58 -21.95
CA LEU A 496 -61.68 -0.04 -22.16
C LEU A 496 -61.58 1.45 -21.75
N PRO A 497 -60.46 1.88 -21.12
CA PRO A 497 -60.23 3.29 -20.78
C PRO A 497 -60.20 4.20 -22.01
N THR A 498 -60.65 5.44 -21.87
CA THR A 498 -60.82 6.42 -22.97
C THR A 498 -59.53 6.82 -23.70
N TYR A 499 -58.35 6.51 -23.15
CA TYR A 499 -57.04 6.79 -23.74
C TYR A 499 -56.39 5.57 -24.42
N ASN A 500 -57.17 4.51 -24.68
CA ASN A 500 -56.66 3.30 -25.32
C ASN A 500 -56.20 3.57 -26.76
N THR A 501 -54.89 3.39 -27.03
CA THR A 501 -54.26 3.60 -28.34
C THR A 501 -54.11 2.31 -29.15
N ARG A 502 -55.00 1.34 -28.97
CA ARG A 502 -55.01 0.13 -29.80
C ARG A 502 -55.45 0.50 -31.22
N ILE A 503 -54.60 0.18 -32.19
CA ILE A 503 -54.91 0.33 -33.61
C ILE A 503 -55.93 -0.76 -33.96
N LEU A 504 -57.15 -0.36 -34.32
CA LEU A 504 -58.14 -1.24 -34.91
C LEU A 504 -57.58 -1.74 -36.25
N LEU A 505 -57.18 -3.02 -36.28
CA LEU A 505 -56.86 -3.68 -37.53
C LEU A 505 -58.19 -3.93 -38.26
N PRO A 506 -58.32 -3.58 -39.55
CA PRO A 506 -59.53 -3.88 -40.30
C PRO A 506 -59.81 -5.37 -40.21
N GLU A 507 -60.97 -5.73 -39.66
CA GLU A 507 -61.48 -7.09 -39.68
C GLU A 507 -61.52 -7.54 -41.15
N THR A 508 -60.73 -8.55 -41.48
CA THR A 508 -60.91 -9.27 -42.74
C THR A 508 -62.27 -9.95 -42.69
N GLN A 509 -63.30 -9.21 -43.11
CA GLN A 509 -64.61 -9.77 -43.43
C GLN A 509 -64.37 -10.94 -44.38
N ARG A 510 -64.86 -12.12 -43.98
CA ARG A 510 -64.93 -13.26 -44.88
C ARG A 510 -65.83 -12.83 -46.05
N PRO A 511 -65.38 -12.93 -47.32
CA PRO A 511 -66.20 -12.51 -48.43
C PRO A 511 -67.45 -13.40 -48.51
N ASP A 512 -68.62 -12.79 -48.34
CA ASP A 512 -69.93 -13.39 -48.61
C ASP A 512 -70.02 -13.63 -50.13
N PRO A 513 -70.28 -14.88 -50.59
CA PRO A 513 -70.30 -15.20 -52.01
C PRO A 513 -71.53 -14.69 -52.80
N TYR A 514 -72.33 -13.76 -52.25
CA TYR A 514 -73.59 -13.30 -52.86
C TYR A 514 -73.79 -11.78 -52.95
N GLU A 515 -72.72 -10.98 -52.95
CA GLU A 515 -72.86 -9.56 -53.34
C GLU A 515 -72.32 -9.34 -54.76
N GLU A 516 -73.26 -9.16 -55.68
CA GLU A 516 -73.04 -8.71 -57.05
C GLU A 516 -72.45 -7.30 -57.07
N GLU A 517 -71.57 -7.07 -58.05
CA GLU A 517 -70.84 -5.83 -58.28
C GLU A 517 -71.74 -4.59 -58.33
N GLU A 518 -71.56 -3.67 -57.38
CA GLU A 518 -71.85 -2.25 -57.61
C GLU A 518 -70.55 -1.45 -57.61
N ASP A 519 -70.15 -1.09 -58.82
CA ASP A 519 -69.09 -0.16 -59.18
C ASP A 519 -69.42 1.23 -58.62
N SER A 520 -68.90 1.51 -57.42
CA SER A 520 -68.78 2.87 -56.89
C SER A 520 -67.31 3.22 -56.78
N GLY A 521 -66.77 3.75 -57.87
CA GLY A 521 -65.49 4.43 -57.86
C GLY A 521 -65.52 5.62 -56.91
N ASP A 522 -64.71 5.55 -55.85
CA ASP A 522 -64.11 6.75 -55.29
C ASP A 522 -62.63 6.50 -54.98
N ASP A 523 -61.85 7.47 -55.41
CA ASP A 523 -60.40 7.46 -55.55
C ASP A 523 -59.75 7.74 -54.18
N GLU A 524 -59.60 6.70 -53.35
CA GLU A 524 -58.77 6.74 -52.14
C GLU A 524 -57.54 5.85 -52.32
N GLY A 525 -56.47 6.46 -52.84
CA GLY A 525 -55.06 6.14 -52.58
C GLY A 525 -54.67 4.66 -52.64
N ASP A 526 -54.11 4.26 -53.78
CA ASP A 526 -53.38 2.99 -54.02
C ASP A 526 -52.37 2.66 -52.90
N ILE A 527 -52.84 2.07 -51.78
CA ILE A 527 -51.99 1.39 -50.82
C ILE A 527 -51.90 -0.06 -51.27
N ILE A 528 -50.84 -0.35 -52.03
CA ILE A 528 -50.53 -1.71 -52.48
C ILE A 528 -50.33 -2.59 -51.24
N THR A 529 -51.35 -3.36 -50.88
CA THR A 529 -51.27 -4.30 -49.76
C THR A 529 -50.25 -5.40 -50.06
N ARG A 530 -49.55 -5.86 -49.02
CA ARG A 530 -48.52 -6.92 -49.10
C ARG A 530 -48.98 -8.16 -49.86
N ALA A 531 -50.28 -8.48 -49.82
CA ALA A 531 -50.88 -9.59 -50.55
C ALA A 531 -50.88 -9.35 -52.07
N ILE A 532 -51.24 -8.15 -52.53
CA ILE A 532 -51.20 -7.74 -53.94
C ILE A 532 -49.77 -7.75 -54.45
N LEU A 533 -48.84 -7.18 -53.67
CA LEU A 533 -47.40 -7.15 -53.98
C LEU A 533 -46.80 -8.56 -54.06
N LYS A 534 -47.21 -9.48 -53.15
CA LYS A 534 -46.86 -10.90 -53.23
C LYS A 534 -47.42 -11.56 -54.48
N ARG A 535 -48.70 -11.35 -54.81
CA ARG A 535 -49.36 -11.96 -55.97
C ARG A 535 -48.71 -11.48 -57.28
N GLN A 536 -48.42 -10.19 -57.38
CA GLN A 536 -47.73 -9.59 -58.52
C GLN A 536 -46.28 -10.10 -58.64
N SER A 537 -45.56 -10.24 -57.52
CA SER A 537 -44.22 -10.86 -57.50
C SER A 537 -44.24 -12.32 -57.94
N GLN A 538 -45.25 -13.09 -57.52
CA GLN A 538 -45.41 -14.49 -57.90
C GLN A 538 -45.71 -14.61 -59.41
N ILE A 539 -46.56 -13.74 -59.96
CA ILE A 539 -46.84 -13.69 -61.41
C ILE A 539 -45.57 -13.35 -62.20
N ILE A 540 -44.71 -12.45 -61.70
CA ILE A 540 -43.41 -12.13 -62.33
C ILE A 540 -42.46 -13.33 -62.26
N VAL A 541 -42.41 -14.05 -61.13
CA VAL A 541 -41.60 -15.27 -60.99
C VAL A 541 -42.12 -16.38 -61.91
N ASP A 542 -43.43 -16.60 -61.96
CA ASP A 542 -44.06 -17.65 -62.76
C ASP A 542 -43.94 -17.36 -64.27
N SER A 543 -44.01 -16.09 -64.67
CA SER A 543 -43.77 -15.68 -66.07
C SER A 543 -42.30 -15.78 -66.49
N LYS A 544 -41.34 -15.58 -65.57
CA LYS A 544 -39.90 -15.73 -65.84
C LYS A 544 -39.37 -17.16 -65.66
N THR A 545 -40.07 -18.04 -64.93
CA THR A 545 -39.71 -19.44 -64.72
C THR A 545 -40.31 -20.41 -65.74
N LYS A 546 -41.21 -19.95 -66.64
CA LYS A 546 -41.59 -20.68 -67.86
C LYS A 546 -40.41 -20.77 -68.84
N ARG A 547 -39.46 -21.66 -68.54
CA ARG A 547 -38.50 -22.18 -69.52
C ARG A 547 -39.29 -22.92 -70.61
N LYS A 548 -39.24 -22.39 -71.84
CA LYS A 548 -39.67 -23.09 -73.07
C LYS A 548 -39.14 -24.53 -73.05
N PRO A 549 -39.99 -25.58 -73.18
CA PRO A 549 -39.49 -26.94 -73.32
C PRO A 549 -38.72 -27.08 -74.64
N ARG A 550 -37.43 -27.45 -74.56
CA ARG A 550 -36.64 -27.85 -75.74
C ARG A 550 -37.21 -29.16 -76.32
N PRO A 551 -37.32 -29.30 -77.65
CA PRO A 551 -37.88 -30.49 -78.26
C PRO A 551 -36.86 -31.65 -78.18
N LYS A 552 -37.25 -32.77 -77.56
CA LYS A 552 -36.47 -34.02 -77.61
C LYS A 552 -37.00 -34.93 -78.72
N LYS A 553 -36.10 -35.09 -79.71
CA LYS A 553 -35.98 -36.10 -80.76
C LYS A 553 -36.92 -37.32 -80.69
N LYS A 554 -37.63 -37.55 -81.81
CA LYS A 554 -38.09 -38.87 -82.23
C LYS A 554 -36.90 -39.84 -82.29
N LYS A 555 -37.03 -40.99 -81.61
CA LYS A 555 -36.47 -42.26 -82.07
C LYS A 555 -37.65 -43.15 -82.44
N GLY A 556 -37.90 -43.26 -83.74
CA GLY A 556 -38.50 -44.48 -84.28
C GLY A 556 -37.44 -45.58 -84.24
N LYS A 557 -37.85 -46.83 -84.04
CA LYS A 557 -36.99 -47.96 -84.37
C LYS A 557 -36.83 -48.02 -85.89
N LEU A 558 -35.58 -48.18 -86.33
CA LEU A 558 -35.07 -48.33 -87.70
C LEU A 558 -35.03 -47.03 -88.53
#